data_AF-A0A976HGZ6-F1
#
_entry.id   AF-A0A976HGZ6-F1
#
_cell.length_a   1.000
_cell.length_b   1.000
_cell.length_c   1.000
_cell.angle_alpha   90.00
_cell.angle_beta   90.00
_cell.angle_gamma   90.00
#
_symmetry.space_group_name_H-M   'P 1'
#
loop_
_entity.id
_entity.type
_entity.pdbx_description
1 polymer ?
#
loop_
_entity_poly.entity_id
_entity_poly.type
_entity_poly.pdbx_seq_one_letter_code
_entity_poly.pdbx_strand_id
1 'polypeptide(L)'
;MTTEENVPDAHESDAEARSARLNANLAKVDELSKRLTAALTHRQQTDPALHGPAPDVYMKAAAAYLAELMQNPARVVEHQVNYWGKTLKHYVEAQATLAKGEFKAPPDPGPKDRRFANPLWDTHPYFNYLKQQYLLNAEAITTATAGMETLDPA
;
A
#
# COMPACT_ATOMS: atom_id res chain seq x y z
N MET A 1 -11.12 39.09 53.91
CA MET A 1 -9.70 38.90 53.57
C MET A 1 -9.51 37.42 53.27
N THR A 2 -9.81 37.02 52.03
CA THR A 2 -9.61 35.66 51.53
C THR A 2 -8.35 35.70 50.69
N THR A 3 -7.24 35.30 51.27
CA THR A 3 -5.99 35.08 50.52
C THR A 3 -6.15 33.82 49.69
N GLU A 4 -6.22 33.99 48.37
CA GLU A 4 -6.00 32.94 47.39
C GLU A 4 -4.58 32.40 47.59
N GLU A 5 -4.48 31.14 48.00
CA GLU A 5 -3.23 30.41 48.07
C GLU A 5 -2.88 29.96 46.64
N ASN A 6 -2.16 30.83 45.94
CA ASN A 6 -1.53 30.55 44.65
C ASN A 6 -0.48 29.45 44.86
N VAL A 7 -0.74 28.24 44.35
CA VAL A 7 0.21 27.11 44.37
C VAL A 7 0.97 27.12 43.03
N PRO A 8 2.22 27.63 42.95
CA PRO A 8 2.91 27.82 41.67
C PRO A 8 3.81 26.63 41.26
N ASP A 9 4.17 25.72 42.17
CA ASP A 9 5.41 24.93 41.98
C ASP A 9 5.25 23.54 41.31
N ALA A 10 4.04 22.99 41.18
CA ALA A 10 3.87 21.61 40.70
C ALA A 10 4.00 21.48 39.16
N HIS A 11 3.63 22.51 38.41
CA HIS A 11 3.62 22.47 36.94
C HIS A 11 4.97 22.84 36.29
N GLU A 12 5.79 23.66 36.97
CA GLU A 12 7.11 24.06 36.48
C GLU A 12 8.13 22.92 36.56
N SER A 13 8.13 22.14 37.66
CA SER A 13 9.02 20.98 37.81
C SER A 13 8.79 19.88 36.75
N ASP A 14 7.54 19.67 36.33
CA ASP A 14 7.19 18.71 35.28
C ASP A 14 7.52 19.24 33.87
N ALA A 15 7.50 20.56 33.66
CA ALA A 15 7.98 21.18 32.42
C ALA A 15 9.51 21.07 32.28
N GLU A 16 10.24 21.28 33.37
CA GLU A 16 11.70 21.11 33.42
C GLU A 16 12.11 19.64 33.21
N ALA A 17 11.42 18.69 33.85
CA ALA A 17 11.66 17.27 33.65
C ALA A 17 11.41 16.82 32.18
N ARG A 18 10.36 17.34 31.54
CA ARG A 18 10.07 17.07 30.12
C ARG A 18 11.13 17.67 29.19
N SER A 19 11.58 18.89 29.48
CA SER A 19 12.67 19.56 28.74
C SER A 19 13.98 18.78 28.86
N ALA A 20 14.34 18.37 30.08
CA ALA A 20 15.53 17.54 30.33
C ALA A 20 15.47 16.20 29.56
N ARG A 21 14.32 15.54 29.56
CA ARG A 21 14.11 14.29 28.80
C ARG A 21 14.19 14.51 27.29
N LEU A 22 13.65 15.61 26.78
CA LEU A 22 13.74 15.97 25.36
C LEU A 22 15.19 16.17 24.94
N ASN A 23 15.96 16.94 25.73
CA ASN A 23 17.39 17.18 25.46
C ASN A 23 18.20 15.88 25.48
N ALA A 24 17.93 14.98 26.43
CA ALA A 24 18.55 13.66 26.49
C ALA A 24 18.22 12.81 25.25
N ASN A 25 16.97 12.86 24.77
CA ASN A 25 16.56 12.16 23.55
C ASN A 25 17.24 12.74 22.31
N LEU A 26 17.38 14.06 22.20
CA LEU A 26 18.05 14.71 21.08
C LEU A 26 19.54 14.32 21.02
N ALA A 27 20.22 14.29 22.17
CA ALA A 27 21.60 13.82 22.25
C ALA A 27 21.73 12.35 21.82
N LYS A 28 20.78 11.50 22.23
CA LYS A 28 20.75 10.09 21.82
C LYS A 28 20.48 9.91 20.33
N VAL A 29 19.61 10.73 19.74
CA VAL A 29 19.33 10.71 18.30
C VAL A 29 20.57 11.13 17.51
N ASP A 30 21.31 12.14 17.96
CA ASP A 30 22.56 12.57 17.33
C ASP A 30 23.63 11.46 17.38
N GLU A 31 23.80 10.81 18.54
CA GLU A 31 24.71 9.67 18.68
C GLU A 31 24.35 8.51 17.74
N LEU A 32 23.07 8.12 17.71
CA LEU A 32 22.58 7.05 16.84
C LEU A 32 22.73 7.41 15.36
N SER A 33 22.52 8.67 14.99
CA SER A 33 22.70 9.16 13.62
C SER A 33 24.17 9.09 13.20
N LYS A 34 25.09 9.50 14.08
CA LYS A 34 26.54 9.35 13.85
C LYS A 34 26.94 7.89 13.66
N ARG A 35 26.41 6.99 14.50
CA ARG A 35 26.64 5.54 14.40
C ARG A 35 26.06 4.96 13.11
N LEU A 36 24.87 5.38 12.69
CA LEU A 36 24.26 4.95 11.43
C LEU A 36 25.10 5.40 10.23
N THR A 37 25.52 6.66 10.19
CA THR A 37 26.38 7.18 9.12
C THR A 37 27.71 6.43 9.08
N ALA A 38 28.34 6.18 10.24
CA ALA A 38 29.56 5.38 10.31
C ALA A 38 29.33 3.93 9.84
N ALA A 39 28.21 3.30 10.20
CA ALA A 39 27.87 1.95 9.74
C ALA A 39 27.61 1.91 8.23
N LEU A 40 26.98 2.95 7.67
CA LEU A 40 26.72 3.07 6.23
C LEU A 40 27.98 3.34 5.42
N THR A 41 28.97 4.08 5.95
CA THR A 41 30.26 4.28 5.26
C THR A 41 31.13 3.03 5.27
N HIS A 42 31.03 2.20 6.30
CA HIS A 42 31.69 0.89 6.36
C HIS A 42 30.88 -0.22 5.70
N ARG A 43 29.68 0.07 5.18
CA ARG A 43 28.88 -0.91 4.45
C ARG A 43 29.59 -1.24 3.14
N GLN A 44 30.07 -2.47 3.04
CA GLN A 44 30.63 -3.04 1.82
C GLN A 44 29.67 -2.77 0.66
N GLN A 45 30.15 -2.07 -0.37
CA GLN A 45 29.44 -1.95 -1.64
C GLN A 45 29.33 -3.37 -2.21
N THR A 46 28.16 -3.97 -2.07
CA THR A 46 27.85 -5.28 -2.64
C THR A 46 27.78 -5.14 -4.16
N ASP A 47 28.12 -6.20 -4.90
CA ASP A 47 28.12 -6.19 -6.37
C ASP A 47 26.74 -5.74 -6.90
N PRO A 48 26.64 -4.67 -7.71
CA PRO A 48 25.40 -4.25 -8.32
C PRO A 48 24.66 -5.37 -9.07
N ALA A 49 25.37 -6.37 -9.60
CA ALA A 49 24.77 -7.54 -10.25
C ALA A 49 23.97 -8.44 -9.30
N LEU A 50 24.19 -8.34 -7.98
CA LEU A 50 23.48 -9.11 -6.95
C LEU A 50 22.23 -8.38 -6.39
N HIS A 51 21.97 -7.13 -6.82
CA HIS A 51 20.86 -6.30 -6.29
C HIS A 51 19.58 -6.33 -7.13
N GLY A 52 19.53 -7.22 -8.13
CA GLY A 52 18.40 -7.33 -9.05
C GLY A 52 18.79 -6.98 -10.49
N PRO A 53 17.80 -6.92 -11.39
CA PRO A 53 18.04 -6.58 -12.79
C PRO A 53 18.78 -5.25 -12.90
N ALA A 54 19.74 -5.18 -13.81
CA ALA A 54 20.50 -3.96 -14.02
C ALA A 54 19.57 -2.78 -14.41
N PRO A 55 19.90 -1.53 -14.07
CA PRO A 55 19.08 -0.35 -14.36
C PRO A 55 18.68 -0.22 -15.85
N ASP A 56 19.52 -0.72 -16.76
CA ASP A 56 19.26 -0.73 -18.20
C ASP A 56 18.08 -1.64 -18.58
N VAL A 57 17.82 -2.72 -17.82
CA VAL A 57 16.68 -3.60 -18.01
C VAL A 57 15.37 -2.83 -17.80
N TYR A 58 15.29 -2.02 -16.75
CA TYR A 58 14.11 -1.18 -16.49
C TYR A 58 13.90 -0.13 -17.58
N MET A 59 14.99 0.50 -18.04
CA MET A 59 14.92 1.48 -19.14
C MET A 59 14.46 0.86 -20.44
N LYS A 60 15.00 -0.32 -20.81
CA LYS A 60 14.59 -1.07 -22.00
C LYS A 60 13.14 -1.53 -21.90
N ALA A 61 12.70 -2.00 -20.73
CA ALA A 61 11.32 -2.40 -20.51
C ALA A 61 10.34 -1.22 -20.65
N ALA A 62 10.67 -0.07 -20.08
CA ALA A 62 9.87 1.15 -20.22
C ALA A 62 9.78 1.61 -21.70
N ALA A 63 10.90 1.56 -22.43
CA ALA A 63 10.93 1.90 -23.84
C ALA A 63 10.12 0.92 -24.71
N ALA A 64 10.23 -0.38 -24.44
CA ALA A 64 9.45 -1.42 -25.13
C ALA A 64 7.95 -1.27 -24.84
N TYR A 65 7.58 -0.98 -23.59
CA TYR A 65 6.19 -0.71 -23.19
C TYR A 65 5.61 0.51 -23.94
N LEU A 66 6.38 1.60 -24.03
CA LEU A 66 5.95 2.78 -24.78
C LEU A 66 5.84 2.52 -26.29
N ALA A 67 6.76 1.74 -26.85
CA ALA A 67 6.71 1.35 -28.25
C ALA A 67 5.47 0.49 -28.55
N GLU A 68 5.17 -0.50 -27.70
CA GLU A 68 3.99 -1.37 -27.84
C GLU A 68 2.69 -0.57 -27.74
N LEU A 69 2.60 0.40 -26.82
CA LEU A 69 1.47 1.32 -26.71
C LEU A 69 1.21 2.12 -27.99
N MET A 70 2.27 2.59 -28.66
CA MET A 70 2.15 3.35 -29.91
C MET A 70 1.82 2.47 -31.11
N GLN A 71 2.32 1.23 -31.13
CA GLN A 71 2.12 0.29 -32.23
C GLN A 71 0.77 -0.42 -32.17
N ASN A 72 0.29 -0.78 -30.98
CA ASN A 72 -0.93 -1.55 -30.76
C ASN A 72 -1.83 -0.93 -29.67
N PRO A 73 -2.32 0.32 -29.84
CA PRO A 73 -3.16 0.97 -28.84
C PRO A 73 -4.46 0.21 -28.56
N ALA A 74 -5.02 -0.47 -29.58
CA ALA A 74 -6.22 -1.28 -29.43
C ALA A 74 -6.02 -2.50 -28.51
N ARG A 75 -4.85 -3.17 -28.56
CA ARG A 75 -4.53 -4.34 -27.72
C ARG A 75 -4.44 -3.97 -26.25
N VAL A 76 -3.80 -2.84 -25.94
CA VAL A 76 -3.74 -2.31 -24.56
C VAL A 76 -5.13 -1.89 -24.07
N VAL A 77 -5.91 -1.26 -24.94
CA VAL A 77 -7.27 -0.81 -24.62
C VAL A 77 -8.24 -1.98 -24.44
N GLU A 78 -8.17 -3.04 -25.25
CA GLU A 78 -8.99 -4.25 -25.08
C GLU A 78 -8.72 -4.97 -23.74
N HIS A 79 -7.47 -5.02 -23.29
CA HIS A 79 -7.12 -5.60 -22.00
C HIS A 79 -7.53 -4.72 -20.79
N GLN A 80 -7.63 -3.40 -20.97
CA GLN A 80 -7.92 -2.47 -19.86
C GLN A 80 -9.39 -2.04 -19.77
N VAL A 81 -10.11 -1.84 -20.87
CA VAL A 81 -11.48 -1.25 -20.84
C VAL A 81 -12.51 -2.15 -20.15
N ASN A 82 -12.43 -3.47 -20.33
CA ASN A 82 -13.34 -4.39 -19.64
C ASN A 82 -13.11 -4.40 -18.12
N TYR A 83 -11.85 -4.33 -17.68
CA TYR A 83 -11.49 -4.29 -16.27
C TYR A 83 -11.87 -2.94 -15.63
N TRP A 84 -11.55 -1.83 -16.28
CA TRP A 84 -11.96 -0.50 -15.81
C TRP A 84 -13.48 -0.34 -15.83
N GLY A 85 -14.18 -0.90 -16.82
CA GLY A 85 -15.64 -0.93 -16.87
C GLY A 85 -16.25 -1.71 -15.70
N LYS A 86 -15.71 -2.90 -15.40
CA LYS A 86 -16.10 -3.70 -14.22
C LYS A 86 -15.81 -2.95 -12.92
N THR A 87 -14.62 -2.36 -12.79
CA THR A 87 -14.20 -1.63 -11.58
C THR A 87 -15.06 -0.38 -11.34
N LEU A 88 -15.32 0.40 -12.39
CA LEU A 88 -16.16 1.61 -12.31
C LEU A 88 -17.61 1.25 -11.98
N LYS A 89 -18.14 0.18 -12.59
CA LYS A 89 -19.46 -0.37 -12.24
C LYS A 89 -19.51 -0.79 -10.77
N HIS A 90 -18.51 -1.52 -10.29
CA HIS A 90 -18.44 -1.99 -8.90
C HIS A 90 -18.37 -0.83 -7.89
N TYR A 91 -17.63 0.24 -8.23
CA TYR A 91 -17.54 1.45 -7.43
C TYR A 91 -18.89 2.21 -7.37
N VAL A 92 -19.53 2.41 -8.52
CA VAL A 92 -20.86 3.07 -8.60
C VAL A 92 -21.93 2.26 -7.87
N GLU A 93 -21.92 0.93 -8.00
CA GLU A 93 -22.85 0.05 -7.29
C GLU A 93 -22.60 0.08 -5.78
N ALA A 94 -21.35 0.02 -5.33
CA ALA A 94 -20.99 0.17 -3.91
C ALA A 94 -21.42 1.53 -3.35
N GLN A 95 -21.18 2.61 -4.09
CA GLN A 95 -21.56 3.96 -3.68
C GLN A 95 -23.09 4.16 -3.67
N ALA A 96 -23.81 3.57 -4.63
CA ALA A 96 -25.28 3.56 -4.65
C ALA A 96 -25.87 2.75 -3.49
N THR A 97 -25.24 1.63 -3.14
CA THR A 97 -25.69 0.75 -2.03
C THR A 97 -25.39 1.40 -0.67
N LEU A 98 -24.25 2.08 -0.54
CA LEU A 98 -23.89 2.92 0.60
C LEU A 98 -24.83 4.11 0.77
N ALA A 99 -25.16 4.81 -0.32
CA ALA A 99 -26.09 5.94 -0.32
C ALA A 99 -27.53 5.53 0.02
N LYS A 100 -27.91 4.28 -0.26
CA LYS A 100 -29.19 3.68 0.16
C LYS A 100 -29.21 3.23 1.63
N GLY A 101 -28.09 3.36 2.36
CA GLY A 101 -27.98 3.00 3.77
C GLY A 101 -27.88 1.49 4.03
N GLU A 102 -27.69 0.67 3.00
CA GLU A 102 -27.62 -0.78 3.12
C GLU A 102 -26.17 -1.25 3.07
N PHE A 103 -25.40 -0.98 4.13
CA PHE A 103 -24.04 -1.53 4.25
C PHE A 103 -24.10 -2.99 4.68
N LYS A 104 -24.60 -3.86 3.79
CA LYS A 104 -24.67 -5.31 3.96
C LYS A 104 -23.76 -5.97 2.94
N ALA A 105 -23.06 -7.01 3.37
CA ALA A 105 -22.30 -7.83 2.45
C ALA A 105 -23.25 -8.40 1.37
N PRO A 106 -22.83 -8.43 0.09
CA PRO A 106 -23.59 -9.05 -0.98
C PRO A 106 -24.03 -10.47 -0.63
N PRO A 107 -25.23 -10.90 -1.04
CA PRO A 107 -25.73 -12.25 -0.73
C PRO A 107 -24.91 -13.37 -1.39
N ASP A 108 -24.10 -13.06 -2.40
CA ASP A 108 -23.17 -13.98 -3.04
C ASP A 108 -21.71 -13.48 -2.85
N PRO A 109 -20.95 -14.05 -1.90
CA PRO A 109 -19.57 -13.65 -1.63
C PRO A 109 -18.57 -14.19 -2.67
N GLY A 110 -19.04 -14.87 -3.72
CA GLY A 110 -18.20 -15.46 -4.76
C GLY A 110 -17.56 -16.80 -4.35
N PRO A 111 -16.62 -17.32 -5.15
CA PRO A 111 -16.04 -18.64 -4.95
C PRO A 111 -15.30 -18.76 -3.61
N LYS A 112 -15.37 -19.96 -3.00
CA LYS A 112 -14.63 -20.26 -1.77
C LYS A 112 -13.13 -20.33 -2.08
N ASP A 113 -12.38 -19.49 -1.38
CA ASP A 113 -10.93 -19.39 -1.50
C ASP A 113 -10.29 -19.59 -0.13
N ARG A 114 -9.28 -20.45 -0.07
CA ARG A 114 -8.56 -20.79 1.16
C ARG A 114 -7.94 -19.56 1.85
N ARG A 115 -7.60 -18.51 1.10
CA ARG A 115 -7.08 -17.23 1.61
C ARG A 115 -8.11 -16.47 2.46
N PHE A 116 -9.41 -16.70 2.21
CA PHE A 116 -10.52 -16.03 2.88
C PHE A 116 -11.31 -16.99 3.78
N ALA A 117 -10.63 -17.91 4.46
CA ALA A 117 -11.27 -18.94 5.28
C ALA A 117 -12.03 -18.40 6.51
N ASN A 118 -11.69 -17.21 7.00
CA ASN A 118 -12.39 -16.61 8.14
C ASN A 118 -13.79 -16.13 7.69
N PRO A 119 -14.89 -16.56 8.35
CA PRO A 119 -16.25 -16.16 7.99
C PRO A 119 -16.49 -14.65 7.93
N LEU A 120 -15.70 -13.84 8.63
CA LEU A 120 -15.79 -12.38 8.59
C LEU A 120 -15.54 -11.82 7.17
N TRP A 121 -14.80 -12.53 6.32
CA TRP A 121 -14.61 -12.15 4.91
C TRP A 121 -15.90 -12.25 4.07
N ASP A 122 -16.89 -13.01 4.53
CA ASP A 122 -18.18 -13.16 3.85
C ASP A 122 -19.28 -12.37 4.56
N THR A 123 -19.24 -12.28 5.89
CA THR A 123 -20.31 -11.66 6.69
C THR A 123 -20.11 -10.16 6.93
N HIS A 124 -18.85 -9.69 7.00
CA HIS A 124 -18.57 -8.29 7.31
C HIS A 124 -18.48 -7.47 6.01
N PRO A 125 -19.30 -6.42 5.83
CA PRO A 125 -19.41 -5.67 4.57
C PRO A 125 -18.06 -5.13 4.06
N TYR A 126 -17.25 -4.57 4.97
CA TYR A 126 -15.94 -4.01 4.61
C TYR A 126 -14.92 -5.08 4.19
N PHE A 127 -14.90 -6.22 4.87
CA PHE A 127 -13.96 -7.30 4.53
C PHE A 127 -14.39 -7.98 3.25
N ASN A 128 -15.69 -8.17 3.04
CA ASN A 128 -16.21 -8.71 1.78
C ASN A 128 -15.86 -7.82 0.59
N TYR A 129 -16.02 -6.50 0.73
CA TYR A 129 -15.60 -5.53 -0.29
C TYR A 129 -14.10 -5.67 -0.62
N LEU A 130 -13.23 -5.75 0.38
CA LEU A 130 -11.79 -5.91 0.18
C LEU A 130 -11.43 -7.24 -0.47
N LYS A 131 -12.08 -8.34 -0.06
CA LYS A 131 -11.96 -9.67 -0.68
C LYS A 131 -12.32 -9.61 -2.16
N GLN A 132 -13.46 -8.99 -2.50
CA GLN A 132 -13.93 -8.87 -3.88
C GLN A 132 -12.96 -8.04 -4.74
N GLN A 133 -12.49 -6.90 -4.23
CA GLN A 133 -11.49 -6.08 -4.92
C GLN A 133 -10.20 -6.87 -5.19
N TYR A 134 -9.72 -7.62 -4.21
CA TYR A 134 -8.52 -8.43 -4.37
C TYR A 134 -8.69 -9.52 -5.44
N LEU A 135 -9.82 -10.24 -5.43
CA LEU A 135 -10.10 -11.29 -6.40
C LEU A 135 -10.20 -10.74 -7.83
N LEU A 136 -10.86 -9.58 -8.01
CA LEU A 136 -10.92 -8.89 -9.30
C LEU A 136 -9.53 -8.48 -9.81
N ASN A 137 -8.68 -7.95 -8.92
CA ASN A 137 -7.31 -7.58 -9.28
C ASN A 137 -6.48 -8.82 -9.66
N ALA A 138 -6.63 -9.92 -8.92
CA ALA A 138 -5.91 -11.16 -9.18
C ALA A 138 -6.30 -11.78 -10.53
N GLU A 139 -7.60 -11.78 -10.86
CA GLU A 139 -8.11 -12.23 -12.16
C GLU A 139 -7.57 -11.36 -13.30
N ALA A 140 -7.55 -10.04 -13.11
CA ALA A 140 -7.05 -9.09 -14.10
C ALA A 140 -5.56 -9.31 -14.41
N ILE A 141 -4.73 -9.48 -13.37
CA ILE A 141 -3.30 -9.78 -13.53
C ILE A 141 -3.12 -11.13 -14.23
N THR A 142 -3.84 -12.16 -13.80
CA THR A 142 -3.74 -13.51 -14.41
C THR A 142 -4.12 -13.49 -15.89
N THR A 143 -5.18 -12.77 -16.23
CA THR A 143 -5.64 -12.61 -17.62
C THR A 143 -4.63 -11.82 -18.45
N ALA A 144 -4.08 -10.75 -17.89
CA ALA A 144 -3.06 -9.94 -18.55
C ALA A 144 -1.80 -10.77 -18.84
N THR A 145 -1.32 -11.57 -17.87
CA THR A 145 -0.15 -12.44 -18.08
C THR A 145 -0.42 -13.55 -19.08
N ALA A 146 -1.62 -14.13 -19.09
CA ALA A 146 -2.00 -15.16 -20.06
C ALA A 146 -2.09 -14.63 -21.50
N GLY A 147 -2.40 -13.34 -21.67
CA GLY A 147 -2.45 -12.66 -22.98
C GLY A 147 -1.09 -12.22 -23.54
N MET A 148 -0.01 -12.40 -22.78
CA MET A 148 1.35 -12.06 -23.21
C MET A 148 1.93 -13.19 -24.07
N GLU A 149 1.93 -13.01 -25.39
CA GLU A 149 2.45 -13.99 -26.38
C GLU A 149 3.95 -14.31 -26.23
N THR A 150 4.70 -13.48 -25.49
CA THR A 150 6.16 -13.62 -25.32
C THR A 150 6.58 -14.35 -24.04
N LEU A 151 5.63 -14.79 -23.20
CA LEU A 151 5.93 -15.61 -22.03
C LEU A 151 5.65 -17.07 -22.37
N ASP A 152 6.70 -17.89 -22.44
CA ASP A 152 6.53 -19.34 -22.54
C ASP A 152 5.75 -19.86 -21.31
N PRO A 153 4.86 -20.86 -21.50
CA PRO A 153 4.11 -21.45 -20.39
C PRO A 153 5.07 -22.05 -19.36
N ALA A 154 4.81 -21.74 -18.08
CA ALA A 154 5.52 -22.30 -16.93
C ALA A 154 5.17 -23.77 -16.68
#